data_AF-A0A132B6G9-F1
#
_entry.id   AF-A0A132B6G9-F1
#
_cell.length_a   1.000
_cell.length_b   1.000
_cell.length_c   1.000
_cell.angle_alpha   90.00
_cell.angle_beta   90.00
_cell.angle_gamma   90.00
#
_symmetry.space_group_name_H-M   'P 1'
#
loop_
_entity.id
_entity.type
_entity.pdbx_description
1 polymer ?
#
loop_
_entity_poly.entity_id
_entity_poly.type
_entity_poly.pdbx_seq_one_letter_code
_entity_poly.pdbx_strand_id
1 'polypeptide(L)'
;DAQTYQIYRDVLCRQSPFFAGAFEGETLKDGRLSITLDDVGPEEFGIFVHWLHYRVIRGKSNDSTIAISTLINLWILGDRFMVPQLCNDVMDILYR
;
A
#
# COMPACT_ATOMS: atom_id res chain seq x y z
N ASP A 1 -5.02 3.69 -16.13
CA ASP A 1 -3.83 2.94 -16.58
C ASP A 1 -3.33 2.02 -15.48
N ALA A 2 -2.86 0.83 -15.85
CA ALA A 2 -2.27 -0.13 -14.92
C ALA A 2 -0.82 0.27 -14.58
N GLN A 3 -0.46 0.22 -13.29
CA GLN A 3 0.87 0.58 -12.81
C GLN A 3 1.50 -0.60 -12.05
N THR A 4 2.72 -0.97 -12.42
CA THR A 4 3.47 -2.05 -11.76
C THR A 4 4.41 -1.49 -10.70
N TYR A 5 4.42 -2.11 -9.53
CA TYR A 5 5.33 -1.81 -8.42
C TYR A 5 6.20 -3.02 -8.13
N GLN A 6 7.52 -2.80 -8.02
CA GLN A 6 8.48 -3.84 -7.62
C GLN A 6 8.82 -3.63 -6.14
N ILE A 7 8.45 -4.60 -5.30
CA ILE A 7 8.57 -4.50 -3.85
C ILE A 7 9.30 -5.75 -3.35
N TYR A 8 10.21 -5.59 -2.41
CA TYR A 8 10.83 -6.73 -1.73
C TYR A 8 9.77 -7.48 -0.93
N ARG A 9 9.60 -8.78 -1.23
CA ARG A 9 8.62 -9.67 -0.58
C ARG A 9 8.67 -9.56 0.94
N ASP A 10 9.85 -9.62 1.53
CA ASP A 10 10.01 -9.61 2.98
C ASP A 10 9.57 -8.30 3.63
N VAL A 11 9.71 -7.17 2.93
CA VAL A 11 9.22 -5.88 3.42
C VAL A 11 7.69 -5.87 3.36
N LEU A 12 7.11 -6.32 2.25
CA LEU A 12 5.66 -6.37 2.05
C LEU A 12 4.97 -7.31 3.05
N CYS A 13 5.43 -8.56 3.15
CA CYS A 13 4.85 -9.58 4.03
C CYS A 13 5.04 -9.25 5.51
N ARG A 14 6.12 -8.57 5.90
CA ARG A 14 6.31 -8.13 7.30
C ARG A 14 5.28 -7.10 7.72
N GLN A 15 4.83 -6.26 6.79
CA GLN A 15 3.86 -5.21 7.08
C GLN A 15 2.42 -5.65 6.89
N SER A 16 2.19 -6.62 6.03
CA SER A 16 0.86 -7.05 5.64
C SER A 16 0.72 -8.57 5.74
N PRO A 17 0.03 -9.06 6.78
CA PRO A 17 -0.40 -10.45 6.88
C PRO A 17 -1.19 -10.92 5.66
N PHE A 18 -1.98 -10.03 5.04
CA PHE A 18 -2.69 -10.30 3.80
C PHE A 18 -1.72 -10.77 2.69
N PHE A 19 -0.66 -10.00 2.41
CA PHE A 19 0.33 -10.40 1.41
C PHE A 19 1.18 -11.58 1.86
N ALA A 20 1.44 -11.73 3.16
CA ALA A 20 2.14 -12.90 3.69
C ALA A 20 1.37 -14.20 3.37
N GLY A 21 0.05 -14.21 3.62
CA GLY A 21 -0.82 -15.34 3.28
C GLY A 21 -1.03 -15.51 1.77
N ALA A 22 -1.17 -14.42 1.02
CA ALA A 22 -1.32 -14.48 -0.43
C ALA A 22 -0.08 -15.06 -1.14
N PHE A 23 1.10 -14.93 -0.54
CA PHE A 23 2.35 -15.50 -1.04
C PHE A 23 2.81 -16.75 -0.28
N GLU A 24 1.96 -17.31 0.58
CA GLU A 24 2.26 -18.56 1.27
C GLU A 24 2.10 -19.74 0.31
N GLY A 25 3.13 -20.57 0.17
CA GLY A 25 3.12 -21.71 -0.77
C GLY A 25 3.25 -21.33 -2.26
N GLU A 26 3.17 -20.04 -2.60
CA GLU A 26 3.41 -19.54 -3.96
C GLU A 26 4.87 -19.76 -4.39
N THR A 27 5.06 -20.12 -5.66
CA THR A 27 6.38 -20.34 -6.25
C THR A 27 6.73 -19.22 -7.21
N LEU A 28 8.00 -18.81 -7.20
CA LEU A 28 8.50 -17.78 -8.10
C LEU A 28 8.37 -18.25 -9.55
N LYS A 29 7.67 -17.47 -10.37
CA LYS A 29 7.69 -17.61 -11.84
C LYS A 29 8.68 -16.58 -12.39
N ASP A 30 9.66 -17.03 -13.15
CA ASP A 30 10.74 -16.18 -13.68
C ASP A 30 11.43 -15.32 -12.60
N GLY A 31 11.58 -15.88 -11.39
CA GLY A 31 12.18 -15.21 -10.25
C GLY A 31 11.29 -14.14 -9.58
N ARG A 32 9.98 -14.10 -9.88
CA ARG A 32 9.05 -13.10 -9.36
C ARG A 32 7.73 -13.71 -8.87
N LEU A 33 7.12 -13.05 -7.89
CA LEU A 33 5.72 -13.22 -7.51
C LEU A 33 4.96 -11.97 -7.95
N SER A 34 3.78 -12.15 -8.52
CA SER A 34 2.95 -11.05 -9.02
C SER A 34 1.51 -11.24 -8.57
N ILE A 35 0.91 -10.16 -8.07
CA ILE A 35 -0.52 -10.07 -7.77
C ILE A 35 -1.09 -8.87 -8.52
N THR A 36 -2.25 -9.06 -9.13
CA THR A 36 -3.01 -7.99 -9.79
C THR A 36 -4.14 -7.55 -8.86
N LEU A 37 -4.30 -6.24 -8.70
CA LEU A 37 -5.34 -5.63 -7.88
C LEU A 37 -6.23 -4.76 -8.78
N ASP A 38 -7.29 -5.36 -9.33
CA ASP A 38 -8.12 -4.70 -10.36
C ASP A 38 -9.02 -3.58 -9.81
N ASP A 39 -9.26 -3.60 -8.50
CA ASP A 39 -10.14 -2.67 -7.78
C ASP A 39 -9.38 -1.57 -7.02
N VAL A 40 -8.06 -1.47 -7.24
CA VAL A 40 -7.19 -0.50 -6.55
C VAL A 40 -6.62 0.50 -7.55
N GLY A 41 -6.85 1.78 -7.29
CA GLY A 41 -6.27 2.85 -8.08
C GLY A 41 -4.74 2.96 -7.87
N PRO A 42 -4.00 3.37 -8.91
CA PRO A 42 -2.55 3.44 -8.85
C PRO A 42 -2.02 4.54 -7.92
N GLU A 43 -2.83 5.54 -7.57
CA GLU A 43 -2.42 6.65 -6.72
C GLU A 43 -2.34 6.23 -5.25
N GLU A 44 -3.44 5.72 -4.69
CA GLU A 44 -3.50 5.22 -3.31
C GLU A 44 -2.52 4.08 -3.09
N PHE A 45 -2.35 3.17 -4.07
CA PHE A 45 -1.35 2.11 -3.96
C PHE A 45 0.07 2.67 -4.01
N GLY A 46 0.33 3.69 -4.83
CA GLY A 46 1.63 4.37 -4.86
C GLY A 46 1.98 5.01 -3.51
N ILE A 47 0.99 5.61 -2.84
CA ILE A 47 1.17 6.16 -1.48
C ILE A 47 1.41 5.04 -0.48
N PHE A 48 0.68 3.92 -0.56
CA PHE A 48 0.94 2.74 0.28
C PHE A 48 2.38 2.23 0.11
N VAL A 49 2.87 2.12 -1.13
CA VAL A 49 4.26 1.69 -1.41
C VAL A 49 5.26 2.69 -0.83
N HIS A 50 5.04 3.99 -1.00
CA HIS A 50 5.89 5.00 -0.39
C HIS A 50 5.91 4.88 1.14
N TRP A 51 4.74 4.74 1.76
CA TRP A 51 4.61 4.54 3.20
C TRP A 51 5.31 3.28 3.69
N LEU A 52 5.24 2.18 2.93
CA LEU A 52 5.90 0.91 3.24
C LEU A 52 7.43 1.08 3.40
N HIS A 53 8.03 1.96 2.59
CA HIS A 53 9.47 2.24 2.62
C HIS A 53 9.85 3.31 3.65
N TYR A 54 9.08 4.38 3.78
CA TYR A 54 9.50 5.58 4.51
C TYR A 54 8.70 5.87 5.79
N ARG A 55 7.59 5.18 6.03
CA ARG A 55 6.62 5.45 7.13
C ARG A 55 6.07 6.86 7.11
N VAL A 56 5.86 7.38 5.90
CA VAL A 56 5.38 8.73 5.66
C VAL A 56 4.30 8.66 4.61
N ILE A 57 3.16 9.30 4.86
CA ILE A 57 2.08 9.46 3.88
C ILE A 57 2.32 10.80 3.17
N ARG A 58 2.59 10.75 1.87
CA ARG A 58 2.84 11.92 1.01
C ARG A 58 2.21 11.73 -0.35
N GLY A 59 1.73 12.83 -0.92
CA GLY A 59 1.24 12.86 -2.30
C GLY A 59 2.38 12.83 -3.33
N LYS A 60 2.03 12.91 -4.61
CA LYS A 60 2.99 12.87 -5.73
C LYS A 60 3.99 14.03 -5.72
N SER A 61 3.65 15.18 -5.15
CA SER A 61 4.57 16.30 -4.97
C SER A 61 4.65 16.72 -3.50
N ASN A 62 5.80 17.28 -3.10
CA ASN A 62 6.06 17.72 -1.72
C ASN A 62 5.09 18.81 -1.24
N ASP A 63 4.48 19.57 -2.14
CA ASP A 63 3.58 20.69 -1.83
C ASP A 63 2.10 20.41 -2.08
N SER A 64 1.74 19.24 -2.65
CA SER A 64 0.33 18.90 -2.87
C SER A 64 -0.31 18.35 -1.60
N THR A 65 -1.37 19.01 -1.12
CA THR A 65 -2.29 18.43 -0.14
C THR A 65 -2.92 17.17 -0.72
N ILE A 66 -2.87 16.06 0.02
CA ILE A 66 -3.52 14.81 -0.38
C ILE A 66 -5.03 15.02 -0.28
N ALA A 67 -5.78 14.67 -1.33
CA ALA A 67 -7.23 14.75 -1.30
C ALA A 67 -7.81 13.81 -0.22
N ILE A 68 -8.86 14.26 0.49
CA ILE A 68 -9.52 13.47 1.54
C ILE A 68 -10.01 12.12 0.99
N SER A 69 -10.53 12.09 -0.23
CA SER A 69 -10.93 10.83 -0.90
C SER A 69 -9.76 9.85 -1.04
N THR A 70 -8.57 10.34 -1.36
CA THR A 70 -7.35 9.51 -1.47
C THR A 70 -6.92 8.98 -0.10
N LEU A 71 -7.05 9.79 0.97
CA LEU A 71 -6.79 9.33 2.34
C LEU A 71 -7.80 8.25 2.77
N ILE A 72 -9.09 8.41 2.48
CA ILE A 72 -10.12 7.41 2.76
C ILE A 72 -9.81 6.10 2.01
N ASN A 73 -9.47 6.17 0.72
CA ASN A 73 -9.10 4.98 -0.06
C ASN A 73 -7.84 4.31 0.50
N LEU A 74 -6.84 5.09 0.92
CA LEU A 74 -5.64 4.56 1.57
C LEU A 74 -5.96 3.87 2.91
N TRP A 75 -6.90 4.41 3.69
CA TRP A 75 -7.39 3.76 4.91
C TRP A 75 -8.07 2.43 4.60
N ILE A 76 -8.94 2.38 3.59
CA ILE A 76 -9.61 1.14 3.13
C ILE A 76 -8.57 0.11 2.68
N LEU A 77 -7.51 0.52 1.98
CA LEU A 77 -6.39 -0.37 1.64
C LEU A 77 -5.65 -0.88 2.87
N GLY A 78 -5.43 -0.04 3.88
CA GLY A 78 -4.82 -0.45 5.13
C GLY A 78 -5.62 -1.54 5.83
N ASP A 79 -6.94 -1.39 5.90
CA ASP A 79 -7.84 -2.41 6.45
C ASP A 79 -7.79 -3.71 5.63
N ARG A 80 -7.98 -3.60 4.30
CA ARG A 80 -7.93 -4.75 3.38
C ARG A 80 -6.62 -5.52 3.45
N PHE A 81 -5.49 -4.82 3.50
CA PHE A 81 -4.16 -5.41 3.56
C PHE A 81 -3.74 -5.81 4.98
N MET A 82 -4.64 -5.66 5.96
CA MET A 82 -4.38 -5.98 7.37
C MET A 82 -3.15 -5.23 7.91
N VAL A 83 -3.07 -3.92 7.64
CA VAL A 83 -1.97 -3.04 8.06
C VAL A 83 -2.52 -1.96 9.03
N PRO A 84 -2.79 -2.28 10.31
CA PRO A 84 -3.42 -1.34 11.25
C PRO A 84 -2.66 -0.03 11.42
N GLN A 85 -1.32 -0.07 11.35
CA GLN A 85 -0.50 1.13 11.48
C GLN A 85 -0.75 2.12 10.34
N LEU A 86 -1.01 1.66 9.11
CA LEU A 86 -1.34 2.55 8.00
C LEU A 86 -2.68 3.25 8.26
N CYS A 87 -3.68 2.52 8.76
CA CYS A 87 -4.96 3.10 9.13
C CYS A 87 -4.80 4.18 10.20
N ASN A 88 -4.00 3.91 11.25
CA ASN A 88 -3.72 4.88 12.31
C ASN A 88 -3.03 6.13 11.75
N ASP A 89 -2.01 5.96 10.91
CA ASP A 89 -1.27 7.09 10.31
C ASP A 89 -2.17 7.94 9.40
N VAL A 90 -3.15 7.33 8.71
CA VAL A 90 -4.17 8.07 7.94
C VAL A 90 -5.10 8.84 8.86
N MET A 91 -5.56 8.24 9.96
CA MET A 91 -6.42 8.90 10.94
C MET A 91 -5.71 10.10 11.58
N ASP A 92 -4.42 9.98 11.88
CA ASP A 92 -3.62 11.10 12.39
C ASP A 92 -3.56 12.28 11.42
N ILE A 93 -3.71 12.06 10.10
CA ILE A 93 -3.78 13.13 9.10
C ILE A 93 -5.20 13.70 9.00
N LEU A 94 -6.24 12.86 9.08
CA LEU A 94 -7.63 13.29 8.95
C LEU A 94 -8.14 14.08 10.17
N TYR A 95 -7.62 13.80 11.36
CA TYR A 95 -8.06 14.40 12.62
C TYR A 95 -7.07 15.45 13.19
N ARG A 96 -6.06 15.83 12.40
CA ARG A 96 -5.18 16.98 12.68
C ARG A 96 -5.82 18.29 12.24
#